data_AF-A0A4S4M5X7-F1
#
_entry.id   AF-A0A4S4M5X7-F1
#
_cell.length_a   1.000
_cell.length_b   1.000
_cell.length_c   1.000
_cell.angle_alpha   90.00
_cell.angle_beta   90.00
_cell.angle_gamma   90.00
#
_symmetry.space_group_name_H-M   'P 1'
#
loop_
_entity.id
_entity.type
_entity.pdbx_description
1 polymer ?
#
loop_
_entity_poly.entity_id
_entity_poly.type
_entity_poly.pdbx_seq_one_letter_code
_entity_poly.pdbx_strand_id
1 'polypeptide(L)'
;MRTIGFVILAAASLAVATPTLDKRAAPSGIDVSHFQGAVDFNTAKANGIVFTYIKATEGTTFIDPEFNTNFVAATNAGLIRGGYLFAHPDISSGATQADFFLAHGGTYAFRLPSSAC
;
A
#
# COMPACT_ATOMS: atom_id res chain seq x y z
N MET A 1 75.88 15.25 13.37
CA MET A 1 74.72 15.92 14.01
C MET A 1 73.51 15.76 13.09
N ARG A 2 72.48 15.04 13.57
CA ARG A 2 71.06 15.00 13.13
C ARG A 2 70.72 14.36 11.77
N THR A 3 70.32 13.08 11.81
CA THR A 3 69.44 12.42 10.83
C THR A 3 68.02 12.95 10.96
N ILE A 4 67.39 13.33 9.84
CA ILE A 4 65.98 13.78 9.77
C ILE A 4 65.12 12.56 9.44
N GLY A 5 64.24 12.16 10.36
CA GLY A 5 63.29 11.07 10.17
C GLY A 5 61.99 11.57 9.54
N PHE A 6 61.61 11.00 8.39
CA PHE A 6 60.29 11.21 7.77
C PHE A 6 59.25 10.31 8.47
N VAL A 7 58.23 10.94 9.04
CA VAL A 7 57.04 10.23 9.56
C VAL A 7 56.06 10.06 8.40
N ILE A 8 55.81 8.82 7.99
CA ILE A 8 54.77 8.50 7.01
C ILE A 8 53.46 8.31 7.78
N LEU A 9 52.50 9.22 7.53
CA LEU A 9 51.15 9.12 8.07
C LEU A 9 50.30 8.26 7.13
N ALA A 10 49.96 7.04 7.54
CA ALA A 10 49.03 6.20 6.80
C ALA A 10 47.58 6.61 7.14
N ALA A 11 46.84 7.12 6.16
CA ALA A 11 45.41 7.38 6.30
C ALA A 11 44.64 6.07 6.06
N ALA A 12 43.97 5.54 7.09
CA ALA A 12 43.03 4.45 6.93
C ALA A 12 41.66 5.01 6.48
N SER A 13 41.20 4.63 5.29
CA SER A 13 39.87 4.96 4.80
C SER A 13 38.83 4.00 5.37
N LEU A 14 37.83 4.54 6.09
CA LEU A 14 36.64 3.81 6.50
C LEU A 14 35.69 3.70 5.30
N ALA A 15 35.49 2.49 4.78
CA ALA A 15 34.44 2.23 3.81
C ALA A 15 33.08 2.26 4.51
N VAL A 16 32.29 3.31 4.25
CA VAL A 16 30.88 3.36 4.67
C VAL A 16 30.09 2.45 3.72
N ALA A 17 29.55 1.34 4.24
CA ALA A 17 28.64 0.50 3.47
C ALA A 17 27.32 1.25 3.27
N THR A 18 27.03 1.67 2.05
CA THR A 18 25.72 2.20 1.68
C THR A 18 24.72 1.06 1.60
N PRO A 19 23.60 1.10 2.33
CA PRO A 19 22.55 0.10 2.17
C PRO A 19 22.04 0.20 0.73
N THR A 20 22.25 -0.86 -0.04
CA THR A 20 21.58 -1.01 -1.33
C THR A 20 20.12 -1.34 -1.04
N LEU A 21 19.21 -0.48 -1.50
CA LEU A 21 17.80 -0.84 -1.59
C LEU A 21 17.68 -1.97 -2.61
N ASP A 22 17.82 -3.21 -2.16
CA ASP A 22 17.44 -4.35 -2.96
C ASP A 22 15.97 -4.18 -3.31
N LYS A 23 15.67 -4.11 -4.60
CA LYS A 23 14.30 -4.07 -5.12
C LYS A 23 13.63 -5.40 -4.75
N ARG A 24 13.10 -5.48 -3.53
CA ARG A 24 12.06 -6.45 -3.18
C ARG A 24 10.91 -6.21 -4.17
N ALA A 25 10.30 -7.28 -4.66
CA ALA A 25 9.36 -7.34 -5.79
C ALA A 25 8.56 -6.05 -6.04
N ALA A 26 8.30 -5.70 -7.31
CA ALA A 26 7.46 -4.57 -7.70
C ALA A 26 6.09 -5.06 -8.21
N PRO A 27 5.17 -5.46 -7.31
CA PRO A 27 3.83 -5.89 -7.70
C PRO A 27 3.06 -4.72 -8.30
N SER A 28 2.27 -4.99 -9.35
CA SER A 28 1.35 -4.03 -9.94
C SER A 28 -0.03 -4.14 -9.29
N GLY A 29 -0.65 -2.99 -9.04
CA GLY A 29 -1.98 -2.89 -8.46
C GLY A 29 -2.81 -1.79 -9.10
N ILE A 30 -4.11 -1.79 -8.82
CA ILE A 30 -5.04 -0.72 -9.20
C ILE A 30 -5.79 -0.22 -7.96
N ASP A 31 -6.39 0.97 -8.05
CA ASP A 31 -7.38 1.43 -7.08
C ASP A 31 -8.68 1.82 -7.79
N VAL A 32 -9.81 1.58 -7.14
CA VAL A 32 -11.14 1.78 -7.73
C VAL A 32 -12.14 2.31 -6.70
N SER A 33 -13.22 2.88 -7.22
CA SER A 33 -14.35 3.47 -6.52
C SER A 33 -15.60 3.36 -7.43
N HIS A 34 -16.73 3.89 -7.00
CA HIS A 34 -17.91 3.99 -7.87
C HIS A 34 -17.67 4.73 -9.19
N PHE A 35 -16.66 5.61 -9.28
CA PHE A 35 -16.36 6.35 -10.52
C PHE A 35 -15.89 5.46 -11.68
N GLN A 36 -15.37 4.27 -11.39
CA GLN A 36 -14.93 3.33 -12.43
C GLN A 36 -16.09 2.52 -13.03
N GLY A 37 -17.28 2.55 -12.41
CA GLY A 37 -18.41 1.70 -12.80
C GLY A 37 -18.09 0.21 -12.62
N ALA A 38 -18.55 -0.62 -13.56
CA ALA A 38 -18.33 -2.06 -13.51
C ALA A 38 -16.87 -2.41 -13.90
N VAL A 39 -16.10 -2.93 -12.93
CA VAL A 39 -14.70 -3.30 -13.11
C VAL A 39 -14.54 -4.80 -13.35
N ASP A 40 -13.85 -5.18 -14.43
CA ASP A 40 -13.47 -6.57 -14.69
C ASP A 40 -12.10 -6.91 -14.06
N PHE A 41 -12.16 -7.46 -12.85
CA PHE A 41 -10.96 -7.88 -12.12
C PHE A 41 -10.28 -9.12 -12.69
N ASN A 42 -10.96 -9.96 -13.48
CA ASN A 42 -10.32 -11.11 -14.13
C ASN A 42 -9.41 -10.63 -15.26
N THR A 43 -9.88 -9.67 -16.05
CA THR A 43 -9.05 -9.02 -17.07
C THR A 43 -7.89 -8.27 -16.42
N ALA A 44 -8.11 -7.55 -15.31
CA ALA A 44 -7.03 -6.91 -14.56
C ALA A 44 -5.97 -7.94 -14.11
N LYS A 45 -6.40 -9.06 -13.52
CA LYS A 45 -5.51 -10.16 -13.08
C LYS A 45 -4.71 -10.73 -14.25
N ALA A 46 -5.35 -10.97 -15.40
CA ALA A 46 -4.69 -11.48 -16.60
C ALA A 46 -3.63 -10.51 -17.14
N ASN A 47 -3.82 -9.20 -16.93
CA ASN A 47 -2.86 -8.15 -17.27
C ASN A 47 -1.76 -7.94 -16.21
N GLY A 48 -1.64 -8.82 -15.21
CA GLY A 48 -0.56 -8.79 -14.23
C GLY A 48 -0.84 -7.97 -12.97
N ILE A 49 -2.08 -7.52 -12.76
CA ILE A 49 -2.48 -6.91 -11.49
C ILE A 49 -2.57 -7.99 -10.41
N VAL A 50 -1.95 -7.75 -9.26
CA VAL A 50 -1.93 -8.72 -8.13
C VAL A 50 -2.63 -8.21 -6.89
N PHE A 51 -2.88 -6.91 -6.78
CA PHE A 51 -3.65 -6.31 -5.70
C PHE A 51 -4.55 -5.16 -6.16
N THR A 52 -5.58 -4.85 -5.36
CA THR A 52 -6.44 -3.68 -5.57
C THR A 52 -6.83 -3.00 -4.27
N TYR A 53 -6.97 -1.67 -4.28
CA TYR A 53 -7.61 -0.90 -3.20
C TYR A 53 -8.97 -0.37 -3.67
N ILE A 54 -9.98 -0.49 -2.81
CA ILE A 54 -11.37 -0.16 -3.16
C ILE A 54 -11.88 0.89 -2.19
N LYS A 55 -12.43 1.99 -2.69
CA LYS A 55 -13.01 3.03 -1.84
C LYS A 55 -14.12 2.43 -0.99
N ALA A 56 -14.03 2.57 0.32
CA ALA A 56 -15.08 2.11 1.24
C ALA A 56 -15.90 3.28 1.75
N THR A 57 -15.22 4.33 2.24
CA THR A 57 -15.88 5.46 2.91
C THR A 57 -15.23 6.78 2.53
N GLU A 58 -15.97 7.86 2.72
CA GLU A 58 -15.47 9.23 2.61
C GLU A 58 -16.03 10.07 3.77
N GLY A 59 -15.12 10.75 4.48
CA GLY A 59 -15.46 11.51 5.68
C GLY A 59 -16.13 10.63 6.75
N THR A 60 -17.31 11.07 7.22
CA THR A 60 -18.07 10.39 8.28
C THR A 60 -19.47 9.96 7.86
N THR A 61 -19.83 10.14 6.58
CA THR A 61 -21.22 9.99 6.12
C THR A 61 -21.37 9.22 4.82
N PHE A 62 -20.33 9.16 3.98
CA PHE A 62 -20.43 8.54 2.68
C PHE A 62 -19.84 7.14 2.68
N ILE A 63 -20.61 6.17 2.19
CA ILE A 63 -20.18 4.80 1.92
C ILE A 63 -20.22 4.63 0.40
N ASP A 64 -19.13 4.15 -0.20
CA ASP A 64 -19.09 3.94 -1.64
C ASP A 64 -20.06 2.83 -2.04
N PRO A 65 -21.03 3.11 -2.94
CA PRO A 65 -22.07 2.15 -3.30
C PRO A 65 -21.52 0.91 -4.02
N GLU A 66 -20.36 1.03 -4.67
CA GLU A 66 -19.72 -0.07 -5.39
C GLU A 66 -18.72 -0.85 -4.53
N PHE A 67 -18.51 -0.45 -3.26
CA PHE A 67 -17.52 -1.09 -2.39
C PHE A 67 -17.73 -2.60 -2.29
N ASN A 68 -18.92 -3.04 -1.90
CA ASN A 68 -19.21 -4.47 -1.71
C ASN A 68 -19.12 -5.26 -3.01
N THR A 69 -19.66 -4.71 -4.11
CA THR A 69 -19.63 -5.32 -5.45
C THR A 69 -18.19 -5.54 -5.89
N ASN A 70 -17.37 -4.49 -5.86
CA ASN A 70 -15.97 -4.55 -6.24
C ASN A 70 -15.16 -5.46 -5.30
N PHE A 71 -15.46 -5.44 -4.00
CA PHE A 71 -14.75 -6.24 -3.02
C PHE A 71 -14.98 -7.74 -3.26
N VAL A 72 -16.22 -8.14 -3.52
CA VAL A 72 -16.56 -9.53 -3.87
C VAL A 72 -15.98 -9.92 -5.23
N ALA A 73 -16.06 -9.06 -6.24
CA ALA A 73 -15.50 -9.34 -7.56
C ALA A 73 -13.97 -9.53 -7.52
N ALA A 74 -13.24 -8.66 -6.81
CA ALA A 74 -11.81 -8.81 -6.56
C ALA A 74 -11.48 -10.05 -5.71
N THR A 75 -12.41 -10.47 -4.82
CA THR A 75 -12.31 -11.76 -4.10
C THR A 75 -12.26 -12.93 -5.06
N ASN A 76 -13.25 -12.98 -5.95
CA ASN A 76 -13.44 -14.10 -6.86
C ASN A 76 -12.33 -14.16 -7.91
N ALA A 77 -11.77 -13.01 -8.29
CA ALA A 77 -10.60 -12.91 -9.18
C ALA A 77 -9.25 -13.28 -8.49
N GLY A 78 -9.25 -13.56 -7.18
CA GLY A 78 -8.04 -13.94 -6.45
C GLY A 78 -7.02 -12.81 -6.28
N LEU A 79 -7.48 -11.56 -6.18
CA LEU A 79 -6.64 -10.40 -5.90
C LEU A 79 -6.49 -10.18 -4.39
N ILE A 80 -5.28 -9.77 -3.98
CA ILE A 80 -5.09 -9.14 -2.67
C ILE A 80 -5.87 -7.83 -2.68
N ARG A 81 -6.61 -7.53 -1.63
CA ARG A 81 -7.51 -6.37 -1.63
C ARG A 81 -7.66 -5.72 -0.27
N GLY A 82 -7.95 -4.44 -0.28
CA GLY A 82 -8.24 -3.65 0.91
C GLY A 82 -9.22 -2.52 0.62
N GLY A 83 -9.89 -2.05 1.66
CA GLY A 83 -10.68 -0.83 1.63
C GLY A 83 -9.82 0.41 1.89
N TYR A 84 -10.22 1.57 1.35
CA TYR A 84 -9.65 2.87 1.75
C TYR A 84 -10.72 3.88 2.17
N LEU A 85 -10.29 4.84 3.00
CA LEU A 85 -11.05 6.01 3.45
C LEU A 85 -10.54 7.26 2.72
N PHE A 86 -11.44 8.01 2.10
CA PHE A 86 -11.14 9.36 1.64
C PHE A 86 -11.37 10.35 2.78
N ALA A 87 -10.29 10.91 3.32
CA ALA A 87 -10.37 11.74 4.51
C ALA A 87 -10.85 13.17 4.20
N HIS A 88 -11.70 13.71 5.07
CA HIS A 88 -12.10 15.12 5.12
C HIS A 88 -11.68 15.71 6.47
N PRO A 89 -10.43 16.18 6.63
CA PRO A 89 -9.92 16.67 7.92
C PRO A 89 -10.62 17.93 8.45
N ASP A 90 -11.35 18.62 7.57
CA ASP A 90 -12.11 19.85 7.84
C ASP A 90 -13.45 19.61 8.55
N ILE A 91 -14.01 18.39 8.48
CA ILE A 91 -15.35 18.10 9.01
C ILE A 91 -15.36 17.36 10.35
N SER A 92 -14.28 16.66 10.71
CA SER A 92 -14.22 15.86 11.94
C SER A 92 -12.80 15.40 12.30
N SER A 93 -12.63 14.80 13.48
CA SER A 93 -11.37 14.20 13.88
C SER A 93 -11.02 12.96 13.04
N GLY A 94 -9.73 12.67 12.90
CA GLY A 94 -9.28 11.44 12.24
C GLY A 94 -9.78 10.17 12.92
N ALA A 95 -9.93 10.17 14.25
CA ALA A 95 -10.50 9.05 14.99
C ALA A 95 -11.96 8.78 14.59
N THR A 96 -12.78 9.82 14.49
CA THR A 96 -14.18 9.71 14.06
C THR A 96 -14.31 9.11 12.66
N GLN A 97 -13.45 9.53 11.73
CA GLN A 97 -13.46 8.97 10.36
C GLN A 97 -12.91 7.54 10.32
N ALA A 98 -11.91 7.22 11.14
CA ALA A 98 -11.39 5.86 11.27
C ALA A 98 -12.46 4.91 11.85
N ASP A 99 -13.20 5.32 12.86
CA ASP A 99 -14.30 4.54 13.42
C ASP A 99 -15.40 4.31 12.38
N PHE A 100 -15.75 5.34 11.61
CA PHE A 100 -16.71 5.22 10.52
C PHE A 100 -16.23 4.26 9.43
N PHE A 101 -14.96 4.34 9.03
CA PHE A 101 -14.34 3.40 8.09
C PHE A 101 -14.37 1.97 8.63
N LEU A 102 -13.95 1.74 9.88
CA LEU A 102 -13.93 0.41 10.50
C LEU A 102 -15.32 -0.24 10.52
N ALA A 103 -16.37 0.54 10.80
CA ALA A 103 -17.74 0.05 10.82
C ALA A 103 -18.32 -0.30 9.43
N HIS A 104 -17.84 0.31 8.34
CA HIS A 104 -18.46 0.21 7.01
C HIS A 104 -17.55 -0.35 5.90
N GLY A 105 -16.30 -0.69 6.21
CA GLY A 105 -15.38 -1.32 5.26
C GLY A 105 -13.99 -1.70 5.78
N GLY A 106 -13.64 -1.27 7.00
CA GLY A 106 -12.32 -1.48 7.58
C GLY A 106 -12.10 -2.86 8.19
N THR A 107 -13.15 -3.65 8.47
CA THR A 107 -13.00 -5.09 8.81
C THR A 107 -12.36 -5.92 7.68
N TYR A 108 -12.22 -5.33 6.48
CA TYR A 108 -11.63 -5.94 5.31
C TYR A 108 -10.28 -5.30 4.90
N ALA A 109 -9.67 -4.54 5.81
CA ALA A 109 -8.34 -3.99 5.64
C ALA A 109 -7.32 -5.16 5.57
N PHE A 110 -7.00 -5.56 4.35
CA PHE A 110 -5.96 -6.53 4.01
C PHE A 110 -6.23 -7.97 4.48
N ARG A 111 -7.03 -8.72 3.69
CA ARG A 111 -7.08 -10.18 3.79
C ARG A 111 -6.19 -10.81 2.72
N LEU A 112 -5.08 -11.42 3.14
CA LEU A 112 -4.26 -12.27 2.27
C LEU A 112 -5.08 -13.49 1.82
N PRO A 113 -4.94 -13.95 0.56
CA PRO A 113 -5.50 -15.23 0.14
C PRO A 113 -4.92 -16.36 1.01
N SER A 114 -5.74 -17.35 1.34
CA SER A 114 -5.37 -18.48 2.21
C SER A 114 -4.24 -19.36 1.67
N SER A 115 -3.78 -19.13 0.44
CA SER A 115 -2.66 -19.80 -0.20
C SER A 115 -1.30 -19.10 -0.01
N ALA A 116 -1.22 -18.08 0.86
CA ALA A 116 0.01 -17.33 1.12
C ALA A 116 0.86 -17.84 2.29
N CYS A 117 0.70 -19.10 2.71
CA CYS A 117 1.55 -19.81 3.68
C CYS A 117 2.18 -21.04 3.02
#